data_AF-A0A9Q5SKE6-F1
#
_entry.id   AF-A0A9Q5SKE6-F1
#
_cell.length_a   1.000
_cell.length_b   1.000
_cell.length_c   1.000
_cell.angle_alpha   90.00
_cell.angle_beta   90.00
_cell.angle_gamma   90.00
#
_symmetry.space_group_name_H-M   'P 1'
#
loop_
_entity.id
_entity.type
_entity.pdbx_description
1 polymer ?
#
loop_
_entity_poly.entity_id
_entity_poly.type
_entity_poly.pdbx_seq_one_letter_code
_entity_poly.pdbx_strand_id
1 'polypeptide(L)' 'MYKQDIRLSRRYLANPYQNQSFLERLKINNSIVLRDNKVIIDLGNGYSEIKPIDSNKRFKN' A
#
# COMPACT_ATOMS: atom_id res chain seq x y z
N MET A 1 26.19 28.99 -3.00
CA MET A 1 25.20 28.71 -1.93
C MET A 1 24.62 27.32 -2.17
N TYR A 2 24.87 26.36 -1.29
CA TYR A 2 24.34 24.99 -1.44
C TYR A 2 22.87 24.96 -0.99
N LYS A 3 22.00 24.37 -1.81
CA LYS A 3 20.60 24.12 -1.44
C LYS A 3 20.49 22.74 -0.79
N GLN A 4 19.81 22.69 0.35
CA GLN A 4 19.54 21.43 1.02
C GLN A 4 18.51 20.64 0.20
N ASP A 5 18.86 19.42 -0.19
CA ASP A 5 17.92 18.53 -0.87
C ASP A 5 17.01 17.87 0.17
N ILE A 6 15.72 18.20 0.14
CA ILE A 6 14.71 17.65 1.05
C ILE A 6 14.64 16.12 0.93
N ARG A 7 14.98 15.56 -0.24
CA ARG A 7 15.02 14.10 -0.48
C ARG A 7 16.14 13.41 0.29
N LEU A 8 17.16 14.15 0.73
CA LEU A 8 18.24 13.64 1.56
C LEU A 8 17.99 13.87 3.06
N SER A 9 16.87 14.48 3.43
CA SER A 9 16.52 14.65 4.85
C SER A 9 16.20 13.30 5.49
N ARG A 10 16.62 13.10 6.75
CA ARG A 10 16.30 11.89 7.55
C ARG A 10 14.80 11.58 7.53
N ARG A 11 13.97 12.63 7.59
CA ARG A 11 12.51 12.52 7.59
C ARG A 11 11.99 11.91 6.29
N TYR A 12 12.47 12.42 5.15
CA TYR A 12 12.09 11.90 3.84
C TYR A 12 12.62 10.47 3.63
N LEU A 13 13.87 10.19 4.00
CA LEU A 13 14.45 8.84 3.87
C LEU A 13 13.72 7.80 4.73
N ALA A 14 13.26 8.19 5.93
CA ALA A 14 12.47 7.31 6.80
C ALA A 14 11.05 7.07 6.28
N ASN A 15 10.42 8.09 5.66
CA ASN A 15 9.12 7.96 5.02
C ASN A 15 9.00 8.89 3.81
N PRO A 16 9.28 8.38 2.60
CA PRO A 16 9.17 9.17 1.36
C PRO A 16 7.75 9.67 1.09
N TYR A 17 6.74 9.02 1.67
CA TYR A 17 5.33 9.35 1.51
C TYR A 17 4.76 10.17 2.67
N GLN A 18 5.61 10.84 3.44
CA GLN A 18 5.25 11.64 4.62
C GLN A 18 4.16 12.71 4.39
N ASN A 19 3.94 13.12 3.13
CA ASN A 19 2.94 14.12 2.75
C ASN A 19 1.67 13.48 2.15
N GLN A 20 1.58 12.15 2.13
CA GLN A 20 0.43 11.41 1.60
C GLN A 20 -0.17 10.54 2.70
N SER A 21 -1.48 10.58 2.83
CA SER A 21 -2.20 9.65 3.70
C SER A 21 -2.10 8.22 3.16
N PHE A 22 -2.25 7.24 4.04
CA PHE A 22 -2.30 5.83 3.66
C PHE A 22 -3.37 5.55 2.59
N LEU A 23 -4.56 6.14 2.75
CA LEU A 23 -5.68 5.94 1.82
C LEU A 23 -5.39 6.52 0.43
N GLU A 24 -4.78 7.71 0.34
CA GLU A 24 -4.39 8.30 -0.94
C GLU A 24 -3.39 7.41 -1.67
N ARG A 25 -2.43 6.82 -0.96
CA ARG A 25 -1.48 5.88 -1.58
C ARG A 25 -2.18 4.65 -2.14
N LEU A 26 -3.18 4.12 -1.43
CA LEU A 26 -3.96 2.98 -1.91
C LEU A 26 -4.75 3.32 -3.19
N LYS A 27 -5.32 4.53 -3.26
CA LYS A 27 -6.01 5.05 -4.45
C LYS A 27 -5.04 5.23 -5.62
N ILE A 28 -3.91 5.90 -5.41
CA ILE A 28 -2.86 6.13 -6.43
C ILE A 28 -2.33 4.82 -7.00
N ASN A 29 -2.09 3.82 -6.14
CA ASN A 29 -1.60 2.52 -6.54
C ASN A 29 -2.69 1.62 -7.16
N ASN A 30 -3.92 2.13 -7.35
CA ASN A 30 -5.07 1.38 -7.83
C ASN A 30 -5.26 0.05 -7.06
N SER A 31 -5.06 0.09 -5.73
CA SER A 31 -5.01 -1.09 -4.89
C SER A 31 -6.38 -1.77 -4.77
N ILE A 32 -6.38 -3.10 -4.63
CA ILE A 32 -7.60 -3.89 -4.40
C ILE A 32 -8.03 -3.74 -2.94
N VAL A 33 -9.32 -3.52 -2.71
CA VAL A 33 -9.91 -3.52 -1.37
C VAL A 33 -10.07 -4.96 -0.94
N LEU A 34 -9.33 -5.40 0.09
CA LEU A 34 -9.44 -6.77 0.62
C LEU A 34 -10.42 -6.88 1.81
N ARG A 35 -10.89 -5.75 2.36
CA ARG A 35 -11.92 -5.75 3.41
C ARG A 35 -13.23 -6.27 2.83
N ASP A 36 -13.76 -7.33 3.45
CA ASP A 36 -14.96 -8.05 3.01
C ASP A 36 -14.91 -8.45 1.53
N ASN A 37 -13.71 -8.74 1.02
CA ASN A 37 -13.43 -9.08 -0.37
C ASN A 37 -12.16 -9.93 -0.47
N LYS A 38 -11.98 -10.86 0.48
CA LYS A 38 -10.82 -11.75 0.48
C LYS A 38 -11.20 -13.15 0.94
N VAL A 39 -10.45 -14.12 0.45
CA VAL A 39 -10.39 -15.48 0.96
C VAL A 39 -8.97 -15.77 1.43
N ILE A 40 -8.85 -16.64 2.43
CA ILE A 40 -7.58 -17.14 2.93
C ILE A 40 -7.51 -18.61 2.50
N ILE A 41 -6.48 -18.96 1.74
CA ILE A 41 -6.23 -20.31 1.25
C ILE A 41 -5.11 -20.88 2.10
N ASP A 42 -5.40 -21.92 2.88
CA ASP A 42 -4.37 -22.69 3.58
C ASP A 42 -3.57 -23.52 2.57
N LEU A 43 -2.24 -23.44 2.65
CA LEU A 43 -1.32 -24.16 1.77
C LEU A 43 -0.86 -25.49 2.38
N GLY A 44 -1.25 -25.83 3.61
CA GLY A 44 -0.96 -27.12 4.26
C GLY A 44 0.48 -27.30 4.73
N ASN A 45 1.30 -26.25 4.63
CA ASN A 45 2.71 -26.24 5.03
C ASN A 45 3.01 -25.15 6.08
N GLY A 46 1.97 -24.70 6.80
CA GLY A 46 2.06 -23.62 7.78
C GLY A 46 1.98 -22.21 7.17
N TYR A 47 1.82 -22.10 5.85
CA TYR A 47 1.59 -20.82 5.17
C TYR A 47 0.16 -20.70 4.66
N SER A 48 -0.27 -19.46 4.42
CA SER A 48 -1.55 -19.18 3.80
C SER A 48 -1.43 -18.07 2.77
N GLU A 49 -2.27 -18.13 1.74
CA GLU A 49 -2.35 -17.13 0.69
C GLU A 49 -3.65 -16.32 0.83
N ILE A 50 -3.56 -14.99 0.74
CA ILE A 50 -4.73 -14.10 0.74
C ILE A 50 -5.05 -13.73 -0.72
N LYS A 51 -6.24 -14.12 -1.20
CA LYS A 51 -6.71 -13.74 -2.55
C LYS A 51 -7.95 -12.85 -2.48
N PRO A 52 -8.10 -11.88 -3.40
CA PRO A 52 -9.33 -11.14 -3.53
C PRO A 52 -10.46 -12.02 -4.07
N ILE A 53 -11.69 -11.80 -3.61
CA ILE A 53 -12.89 -12.43 -4.20
C ILE A 53 -13.23 -11.75 -5.53
N ASP A 54 -13.29 -10.42 -5.51
CA ASP A 54 -13.42 -9.55 -6.69
C ASP A 54 -12.13 -8.74 -6.87
N SER A 55 -11.39 -9.03 -7.94
CA SER A 55 -10.13 -8.35 -8.30
C SER A 55 -10.34 -6.94 -8.89
N ASN A 56 -11.58 -6.56 -9.19
CA ASN A 56 -11.94 -5.24 -9.72
C ASN A 56 -12.37 -4.25 -8.63
N LYS A 57 -12.68 -4.73 -7.41
CA LYS A 57 -13.05 -3.87 -6.27
C LYS A 57 -11.82 -3.11 -5.75
N ARG A 58 -11.63 -1.88 -6.24
CA ARG A 58 -10.45 -1.05 -5.94
C ARG A 58 -10.81 0.21 -5.15
N PHE A 59 -9.81 0.81 -4.49
CA PHE A 59 -9.97 2.10 -3.84
C PHE A 59 -10.23 3.18 -4.88
N LYS A 60 -11.35 3.91 -4.77
CA LYS A 60 -11.75 4.95 -5.72
C LYS A 60 -11.25 6.33 -5.28
N ASN A 61 -10.98 7.19 -6.26
CA ASN A 61 -10.72 8.62 -6.01
C ASN A 61 -11.93 9.30 -5.38
#